data_AF-A0A847K3T4-F1
#
_entry.id   AF-A0A847K3T4-F1
#
_cell.length_a   1.000
_cell.length_b   1.000
_cell.length_c   1.000
_cell.angle_alpha   90.00
_cell.angle_beta   90.00
_cell.angle_gamma   90.00
#
_symmetry.space_group_name_H-M   'P 1'
#
loop_
_entity.id
_entity.type
_entity.pdbx_description
1 polymer ?
#
loop_
_entity_poly.entity_id
_entity_poly.type
_entity_poly.pdbx_seq_one_letter_code
_entity_poly.pdbx_strand_id
1 'polypeptide(L)'
;MTPKFAIFLWIIVVGVVAYISVPRPKIVIQKPRRRQPKVRLTPPELDLGMLVTEVATRLRSGAQVEQAWEAALESYGYPGSYIDEEGVPSELRRLWELGPFGRRRARLPATTQATIPATFAVCRMGYRTGAPLADILDACAEGMTEAGEAIAAREVALAGPITSARMLAILPFIGMGLAYVMGVNPLGFFFGGALGSLVGVVGLAFEIAGVIWVARLVRRAKEEGQM
;
A
#
# COMPACT_ATOMS: atom_id res chain seq x y z
N MET A 1 -12.34 26.31 -38.39
CA MET A 1 -12.32 25.39 -37.24
C MET A 1 -13.44 25.83 -36.30
N THR A 2 -14.48 25.01 -36.10
CA THR A 2 -15.71 25.47 -35.44
C THR A 2 -15.47 25.74 -33.95
N PRO A 3 -16.04 26.82 -33.36
CA PRO A 3 -15.84 27.18 -31.95
C PRO A 3 -16.23 26.04 -30.98
N LYS A 4 -17.13 25.15 -31.42
CA LYS A 4 -17.51 23.94 -30.68
C LYS A 4 -16.36 22.94 -30.48
N PHE A 5 -15.40 22.86 -31.40
CA PHE A 5 -14.25 21.94 -31.30
C PHE A 5 -13.21 22.44 -30.30
N ALA A 6 -12.99 23.76 -30.23
CA ALA A 6 -12.12 24.38 -29.22
C ALA A 6 -12.69 24.22 -27.81
N ILE A 7 -14.01 24.35 -27.65
CA ILE A 7 -14.71 24.10 -26.38
C ILE A 7 -14.58 22.64 -25.95
N PHE A 8 -14.76 21.70 -26.87
CA PHE A 8 -14.66 20.26 -26.58
C PHE A 8 -13.24 19.83 -26.19
N LEU A 9 -12.23 20.33 -26.92
CA LEU A 9 -10.81 20.09 -26.62
C LEU A 9 -10.45 20.52 -25.18
N TRP A 10 -11.05 21.61 -24.73
CA TRP A 10 -10.62 22.31 -23.54
C TRP A 10 -11.47 21.86 -22.32
N ILE A 11 -12.69 21.34 -22.54
CA ILE A 11 -13.40 20.45 -21.60
C ILE A 11 -12.60 19.15 -21.37
N ILE A 12 -12.06 18.53 -22.43
CA ILE A 12 -11.22 17.34 -22.29
C ILE A 12 -9.94 17.69 -21.51
N VAL A 13 -9.29 18.81 -21.82
CA VAL A 13 -8.08 19.25 -21.10
C VAL A 13 -8.37 19.52 -19.62
N VAL A 14 -9.43 20.26 -19.29
CA VAL A 14 -9.85 20.49 -17.90
C VAL A 14 -10.24 19.19 -17.20
N GLY A 15 -10.93 18.28 -17.90
CA GLY A 15 -11.30 16.97 -17.37
C GLY A 15 -10.08 16.09 -17.10
N VAL A 16 -9.10 16.09 -17.99
CA VAL A 16 -7.82 15.37 -17.84
C VAL A 16 -6.99 15.96 -16.70
N VAL A 17 -7.04 17.28 -16.51
CA VAL A 17 -6.33 17.96 -15.42
C VAL A 17 -7.02 17.76 -14.10
N ALA A 18 -8.35 17.88 -14.03
CA ALA A 18 -9.10 17.48 -12.85
C ALA A 18 -8.82 16.01 -12.53
N TYR A 19 -8.68 15.16 -13.54
CA TYR A 19 -8.37 13.74 -13.35
C TYR A 19 -6.93 13.46 -12.89
N ILE A 20 -5.95 14.26 -13.33
CA ILE A 20 -4.52 14.13 -12.96
C ILE A 20 -4.21 14.84 -11.63
N SER A 21 -4.75 16.05 -11.45
CA SER A 21 -4.57 16.90 -10.27
C SER A 21 -5.43 16.49 -9.08
N VAL A 22 -6.48 15.69 -9.28
CA VAL A 22 -7.12 14.98 -8.17
C VAL A 22 -6.34 13.68 -7.97
N PRO A 23 -5.36 13.62 -7.03
CA PRO A 23 -4.76 12.36 -6.66
C PRO A 23 -5.90 11.46 -6.19
N ARG A 24 -6.20 10.42 -6.98
CA ARG A 24 -7.28 9.49 -6.70
C ARG A 24 -7.19 9.09 -5.24
N PRO A 25 -8.18 9.46 -4.41
CA PRO A 25 -8.08 9.16 -3.02
C PRO A 25 -8.17 7.64 -2.92
N LYS A 26 -7.09 6.98 -2.48
CA LYS A 26 -7.33 5.88 -1.55
C LYS A 26 -7.92 6.58 -0.33
N ILE A 27 -9.25 6.68 -0.29
CA ILE A 27 -9.97 7.05 0.92
C ILE A 27 -9.71 5.89 1.90
N VAL A 28 -8.52 5.88 2.50
CA VAL A 28 -8.31 5.19 3.76
C VAL A 28 -9.02 6.10 4.73
N ILE A 29 -10.30 5.81 5.00
CA ILE A 29 -11.04 6.43 6.08
C ILE A 29 -10.23 6.09 7.35
N GLN A 30 -9.32 6.97 7.74
CA GLN A 30 -8.71 6.92 9.05
C GLN A 30 -9.81 7.32 10.02
N LYS A 31 -10.56 6.30 10.45
CA LYS A 31 -11.49 6.41 11.57
C LYS A 31 -10.74 7.06 12.74
N PRO A 32 -11.34 8.05 13.43
CA PRO A 32 -10.68 8.75 14.52
C PRO A 32 -10.17 7.71 15.52
N ARG A 33 -8.86 7.75 15.75
CA ARG A 33 -8.14 6.85 16.65
C ARG A 33 -8.61 7.11 18.08
N ARG A 34 -9.67 6.44 18.48
CA ARG A 34 -10.18 6.40 19.85
C ARG A 34 -10.23 4.94 20.30
N ARG A 35 -9.28 4.59 21.18
CA ARG A 35 -9.18 3.36 21.99
C ARG A 35 -9.17 2.01 21.25
N GLN A 36 -8.04 1.31 21.28
CA GLN A 36 -8.06 -0.17 21.42
C GLN A 36 -8.73 -0.50 22.78
N PRO A 37 -9.40 -1.65 23.00
CA PRO A 37 -9.32 -2.91 22.26
C PRO A 37 -10.70 -3.48 21.86
N LYS A 38 -10.75 -4.13 20.69
CA LYS A 38 -11.57 -5.32 20.48
C LYS A 38 -10.92 -6.09 19.35
N VAL A 39 -10.34 -7.22 19.71
CA VAL A 39 -9.94 -8.29 18.79
C VAL A 39 -11.08 -8.45 17.81
N ARG A 40 -10.93 -7.90 16.60
CA ARG A 40 -11.79 -8.30 15.49
C ARG A 40 -11.29 -9.68 15.17
N LEU A 41 -12.03 -10.69 15.64
CA LEU A 41 -12.03 -12.01 15.06
C LEU A 41 -12.51 -11.84 13.61
N THR A 42 -11.60 -11.39 12.74
CA THR A 42 -11.71 -11.69 11.32
C THR A 42 -11.68 -13.23 11.26
N PRO A 43 -12.61 -13.89 10.56
CA PRO A 43 -12.48 -15.32 10.30
C PRO A 43 -11.08 -15.57 9.70
N PRO A 44 -10.42 -16.70 10.00
CA PRO A 44 -8.99 -16.85 9.81
C PRO A 44 -8.62 -16.85 8.32
N GLU A 45 -8.38 -15.66 7.77
CA GLU A 45 -7.54 -15.47 6.59
C GLU A 45 -6.11 -15.39 7.13
N LEU A 46 -5.38 -16.51 7.04
CA LEU A 46 -4.02 -16.75 7.52
C LEU A 46 -3.15 -15.47 7.69
N ASP A 47 -3.07 -14.95 8.93
CA ASP A 47 -2.09 -13.91 9.28
C ASP A 47 -0.75 -14.60 9.54
N LEU A 48 0.08 -14.67 8.50
CA LEU A 48 1.38 -15.34 8.56
C LEU A 48 2.30 -14.78 9.65
N GLY A 49 2.17 -13.49 10.01
CA GLY A 49 2.97 -12.92 11.10
C GLY A 49 2.55 -13.48 12.45
N MET A 50 1.24 -13.60 12.67
CA MET A 50 0.70 -14.17 13.90
C MET A 50 0.95 -15.69 13.99
N LEU A 51 0.83 -16.40 12.87
CA LEU A 51 1.16 -17.83 12.76
C LEU A 51 2.62 -18.10 13.14
N VAL A 52 3.57 -17.35 12.55
CA VAL A 52 5.00 -17.50 12.85
C VAL A 52 5.31 -17.20 14.31
N THR A 53 4.70 -16.14 14.86
CA THR A 53 4.83 -15.78 16.29
C THR A 53 4.34 -16.91 17.20
N GLU A 54 3.20 -17.51 16.87
CA GLU A 54 2.63 -18.62 17.64
C GLU A 54 3.51 -19.87 17.59
N VAL A 55 4.03 -20.23 16.40
CA VAL A 55 4.98 -21.34 16.24
C VAL A 55 6.25 -21.10 17.04
N ALA A 56 6.86 -19.92 16.94
CA ALA A 56 8.06 -19.57 17.70
C ALA A 56 7.81 -19.66 19.22
N THR A 57 6.64 -19.21 19.67
CA THR A 57 6.21 -19.33 21.08
C THR A 57 6.12 -20.79 21.51
N ARG A 58 5.53 -21.67 20.70
CA ARG A 58 5.46 -23.11 21.01
C ARG A 58 6.84 -23.77 21.03
N LEU A 59 7.70 -23.47 20.07
CA LEU A 59 9.07 -23.98 20.05
C LEU A 59 9.85 -23.57 21.30
N ARG A 60 9.71 -22.30 21.75
CA ARG A 60 10.30 -21.82 23.01
C ARG A 60 9.78 -22.54 24.24
N SER A 61 8.52 -22.97 24.22
CA SER A 61 7.96 -23.80 25.29
C SER A 61 8.43 -25.26 25.26
N GLY A 62 9.29 -25.63 24.30
CA GLY A 62 9.86 -26.96 24.16
C GLY A 62 9.07 -27.89 23.24
N ALA A 63 8.10 -27.37 22.48
CA ALA A 63 7.36 -28.18 21.50
C ALA A 63 8.28 -28.64 20.36
N GLN A 64 8.06 -29.85 19.86
CA GLN A 64 8.72 -30.34 18.65
C GLN A 64 8.27 -29.53 17.43
N VAL A 65 9.13 -29.38 16.43
CA VAL A 65 8.87 -28.57 15.23
C VAL A 65 7.60 -29.00 14.49
N GLU A 66 7.39 -30.29 14.25
CA GLU A 66 6.17 -30.78 13.61
C GLU A 66 4.92 -30.41 14.43
N GLN A 67 4.94 -30.66 15.74
CA GLN A 67 3.82 -30.38 16.65
C GLN A 67 3.52 -28.88 16.76
N ALA A 68 4.55 -28.02 16.77
CA ALA A 68 4.39 -26.58 16.86
C ALA A 68 3.68 -26.02 15.62
N TRP A 69 4.05 -26.49 14.43
CA TRP A 69 3.42 -26.11 13.16
C TRP A 69 2.00 -26.67 13.03
N GLU A 70 1.81 -27.95 13.35
CA GLU A 70 0.50 -28.60 13.29
C GLU A 70 -0.50 -27.91 14.22
N ALA A 71 -0.13 -27.71 15.49
CA ALA A 71 -0.99 -27.06 16.47
C ALA A 71 -1.27 -25.58 16.13
N ALA A 72 -0.37 -24.92 15.40
CA ALA A 72 -0.57 -23.53 14.97
C ALA A 72 -1.57 -23.50 13.82
N LEU A 73 -1.30 -24.26 12.77
CA LEU A 73 -2.16 -24.33 11.59
C LEU A 73 -3.56 -24.82 11.94
N GLU A 74 -3.70 -25.76 12.88
CA GLU A 74 -5.00 -26.17 13.41
C GLU A 74 -5.76 -25.00 14.07
N SER A 75 -5.08 -24.15 14.84
CA SER A 75 -5.68 -22.94 15.43
C SER A 75 -6.20 -21.94 14.39
N TYR A 76 -5.57 -21.90 13.21
CA TYR A 76 -6.02 -21.09 12.07
C TYR A 76 -6.99 -21.84 11.13
N GLY A 77 -7.45 -23.04 11.47
CA GLY A 77 -8.44 -23.79 10.71
C GLY A 77 -7.87 -24.63 9.56
N TYR A 78 -6.59 -25.00 9.63
CA TYR A 78 -5.90 -25.86 8.68
C TYR A 78 -5.47 -27.18 9.35
N PRO A 79 -6.42 -28.06 9.77
CA PRO A 79 -6.10 -29.34 10.39
C PRO A 79 -5.43 -30.30 9.39
N GLY A 80 -4.54 -31.17 9.89
CA GLY A 80 -3.84 -32.16 9.06
C GLY A 80 -2.72 -31.58 8.19
N SER A 81 -2.22 -30.39 8.52
CA SER A 81 -1.01 -29.84 7.91
C SER A 81 0.20 -30.71 8.26
N TYR A 82 1.09 -30.93 7.29
CA TYR A 82 2.34 -31.65 7.50
C TYR A 82 3.54 -30.78 7.08
N ILE A 83 4.72 -31.13 7.60
CA ILE A 83 5.99 -30.57 7.15
C ILE A 83 6.53 -31.47 6.03
N ASP A 84 6.85 -30.87 4.88
CA ASP A 84 7.42 -31.58 3.75
C ASP A 84 8.90 -31.97 3.95
N GLU A 85 9.48 -32.70 2.99
CA GLU A 85 10.89 -33.10 3.01
C GLU A 85 11.89 -31.93 2.96
N GLU A 86 11.40 -30.70 2.74
CA GLU A 86 12.20 -29.48 2.71
C GLU A 86 12.03 -28.66 4.00
N GLY A 87 11.28 -29.18 4.98
CA GLY A 87 11.00 -28.52 6.25
C GLY A 87 9.95 -27.42 6.18
N VAL A 88 9.16 -27.37 5.12
CA VAL A 88 8.15 -26.34 4.89
C VAL A 88 6.75 -26.90 5.18
N PRO A 89 5.89 -26.17 5.93
CA PRO A 89 4.50 -26.57 6.11
C PRO A 89 3.73 -26.57 4.78
N SER A 90 2.87 -27.57 4.57
CA SER A 90 2.11 -27.78 3.32
C SER A 90 1.30 -26.54 2.89
N GLU A 91 0.67 -25.83 3.82
CA GLU A 91 -0.06 -24.60 3.52
C GLU A 91 0.86 -23.46 3.07
N LEU A 92 2.06 -23.35 3.64
CA LEU A 92 3.03 -22.35 3.22
C LEU A 92 3.58 -22.67 1.82
N ARG A 93 3.79 -23.95 1.51
CA ARG A 93 4.14 -24.39 0.14
C ARG A 93 3.05 -24.05 -0.86
N ARG A 94 1.79 -24.35 -0.54
CA ARG A 94 0.64 -24.00 -1.39
C ARG A 94 0.61 -22.51 -1.70
N LEU A 95 0.84 -21.66 -0.69
CA LEU A 95 0.89 -20.21 -0.86
C LEU A 95 2.09 -19.74 -1.69
N TRP A 96 3.23 -20.44 -1.58
CA TRP A 96 4.39 -20.20 -2.41
C TRP A 96 4.08 -20.44 -3.89
N GLU A 97 3.44 -21.58 -4.20
CA GLU A 97 3.12 -22.06 -5.55
C GLU A 97 2.06 -21.24 -6.29
N LEU A 98 1.15 -20.55 -5.58
CA LEU A 98 0.13 -19.69 -6.20
C LEU A 98 0.74 -18.59 -7.11
N GLY A 99 2.01 -18.24 -6.91
CA GLY A 99 2.68 -17.16 -7.64
C GLY A 99 2.03 -15.79 -7.42
N PRO A 100 2.56 -14.71 -8.02
CA PRO A 100 2.08 -13.35 -7.76
C PRO A 100 0.64 -13.11 -8.24
N PHE A 101 0.23 -13.74 -9.34
CA PHE A 101 -1.13 -13.62 -9.87
C PHE A 101 -2.15 -14.45 -9.08
N GLY A 102 -1.80 -15.66 -8.67
CA GLY A 102 -2.68 -16.51 -7.85
C GLY A 102 -2.89 -15.91 -6.46
N ARG A 103 -1.85 -15.33 -5.85
CA ARG A 103 -1.95 -14.61 -4.56
C ARG A 103 -2.92 -13.42 -4.63
N ARG A 104 -2.89 -12.63 -5.72
CA ARG A 104 -3.88 -11.56 -5.95
C ARG A 104 -5.30 -12.10 -6.13
N ARG A 105 -5.46 -13.20 -6.87
CA ARG A 105 -6.77 -13.82 -7.12
C ARG A 105 -7.39 -14.41 -5.84
N ALA A 106 -6.55 -14.97 -4.98
CA ALA A 106 -6.91 -15.47 -3.65
C ALA A 106 -7.22 -14.34 -2.64
N ARG A 107 -7.08 -13.07 -3.04
CA ARG A 107 -7.34 -11.88 -2.20
C ARG A 107 -6.59 -11.91 -0.86
N LEU A 108 -5.43 -12.54 -0.81
CA LEU A 108 -4.62 -12.60 0.40
C LEU A 108 -4.28 -11.19 0.90
N PRO A 109 -4.28 -10.94 2.22
CA PRO A 109 -3.82 -9.69 2.78
C PRO A 109 -2.44 -9.29 2.25
N ALA A 110 -2.23 -8.00 2.00
CA ALA A 110 -0.95 -7.51 1.46
C ALA A 110 0.25 -7.83 2.39
N THR A 111 -0.01 -7.89 3.70
CA THR A 111 0.95 -8.31 4.73
C THR A 111 1.35 -9.78 4.53
N THR A 112 0.38 -10.70 4.50
CA THR A 112 0.58 -12.13 4.21
C THR A 112 1.35 -12.33 2.91
N GLN A 113 1.00 -11.60 1.83
CA GLN A 113 1.71 -11.71 0.54
C GLN A 113 3.20 -11.37 0.62
N ALA A 114 3.55 -10.33 1.38
CA ALA A 114 4.92 -9.88 1.56
C ALA A 114 5.73 -10.83 2.46
N THR A 115 5.06 -11.50 3.41
CA THR A 115 5.68 -12.41 4.37
C THR A 115 6.05 -13.78 3.79
N ILE A 116 5.23 -14.31 2.86
CA ILE A 116 5.41 -15.66 2.29
C ILE A 116 6.87 -15.99 1.90
N PRO A 117 7.61 -15.14 1.15
CA PRO A 117 8.98 -15.46 0.76
C PRO A 117 9.95 -15.58 1.92
N ALA A 118 9.83 -14.71 2.92
CA ALA A 118 10.70 -14.70 4.08
C ALA A 118 10.48 -15.95 4.94
N THR A 119 9.22 -16.25 5.29
CA THR A 119 8.88 -17.46 6.07
C THR A 119 9.27 -18.74 5.34
N PHE A 120 9.04 -18.80 4.02
CA PHE A 120 9.42 -19.97 3.22
C PHE A 120 10.95 -20.16 3.21
N ALA A 121 11.72 -19.09 3.04
CA ALA A 121 13.18 -19.14 3.08
C ALA A 121 13.70 -19.58 4.45
N VAL A 122 13.13 -19.05 5.54
CA VAL A 122 13.49 -19.40 6.91
C VAL A 122 13.24 -20.87 7.21
N CYS A 123 12.05 -21.40 6.89
CA CYS A 123 11.73 -22.81 7.12
C CYS A 123 12.70 -23.73 6.34
N ARG A 124 12.93 -23.42 5.05
CA ARG A 124 13.82 -24.23 4.21
C ARG A 124 15.28 -24.14 4.65
N MET A 125 15.71 -22.97 5.14
CA MET A 125 17.06 -22.76 5.65
C MET A 125 17.25 -23.51 6.97
N GLY A 126 16.37 -23.32 7.95
CA GLY A 126 16.45 -23.97 9.26
C GLY A 126 16.46 -25.49 9.17
N TYR A 127 15.64 -26.07 8.29
CA TYR A 127 15.64 -27.50 8.04
C TYR A 127 16.95 -28.02 7.42
N ARG A 128 17.50 -27.31 6.43
CA ARG A 128 18.75 -27.71 5.75
C ARG A 128 19.99 -27.55 6.61
N THR A 129 20.01 -26.57 7.50
CA THR A 129 21.19 -26.27 8.32
C THR A 129 21.13 -26.89 9.72
N GLY A 130 19.99 -27.48 10.11
CA GLY A 130 19.78 -28.01 11.47
C GLY A 130 19.89 -26.94 12.57
N ALA A 131 19.83 -25.66 12.17
CA ALA A 131 19.94 -24.54 13.09
C ALA A 131 18.68 -24.46 13.96
N PRO A 132 18.77 -23.98 15.21
CA PRO A 132 17.63 -23.84 16.11
C PRO A 132 16.57 -22.97 15.43
N LEU A 133 15.55 -23.63 14.88
CA LEU A 133 14.50 -23.00 14.06
C LEU A 133 13.75 -21.93 14.84
N ALA A 134 13.66 -22.08 16.17
CA ALA A 134 13.11 -21.09 17.09
C ALA A 134 13.83 -19.73 16.94
N ASP A 135 15.16 -19.71 17.01
CA ASP A 135 15.94 -18.47 16.94
C ASP A 135 15.81 -17.78 15.58
N ILE A 136 15.72 -18.56 14.50
CA ILE A 136 15.56 -18.01 13.13
C ILE A 136 14.14 -17.48 12.92
N LEU A 137 13.11 -18.17 13.43
CA LEU A 137 11.73 -17.70 13.36
C LEU A 137 11.51 -16.47 14.25
N ASP A 138 12.16 -16.38 15.41
CA ASP A 138 12.16 -15.19 16.27
C ASP A 138 12.81 -14.01 15.57
N ALA A 139 14.01 -14.19 15.00
CA ALA A 139 14.67 -13.15 14.21
C ALA A 139 13.83 -12.72 13.00
N CYS A 140 13.10 -13.66 12.39
CA CYS A 140 12.15 -13.34 11.31
C CYS A 140 10.95 -12.54 11.83
N ALA A 141 10.38 -12.90 12.98
CA ALA A 141 9.23 -12.22 13.59
C ALA A 141 9.61 -10.80 14.07
N GLU A 142 10.79 -10.64 14.66
CA GLU A 142 11.36 -9.34 15.02
C GLU A 142 11.58 -8.49 13.78
N GLY A 143 12.22 -9.02 12.74
CA GLY A 143 12.44 -8.31 11.47
C GLY A 143 11.13 -7.91 10.78
N MET A 144 10.09 -8.76 10.86
CA MET A 144 8.75 -8.42 10.34
C MET A 144 8.07 -7.32 11.14
N THR A 145 8.26 -7.30 12.47
CA THR A 145 7.72 -6.27 13.34
C THR A 145 8.42 -4.93 13.08
N GLU A 146 9.74 -4.93 13.02
CA GLU A 146 10.58 -3.75 12.70
C GLU A 146 10.25 -3.18 11.31
N ALA A 147 10.10 -4.03 10.30
CA ALA A 147 9.66 -3.62 8.97
C ALA A 147 8.25 -2.98 9.00
N GLY A 148 7.34 -3.53 9.81
CA GLY A 148 6.01 -2.97 10.02
C GLY A 148 6.05 -1.59 10.67
N GLU A 149 6.87 -1.42 11.71
CA GLU A 149 7.07 -0.15 12.40
C GLU A 149 7.70 0.91 11.48
N ALA A 150 8.69 0.53 10.67
CA ALA A 150 9.32 1.41 9.69
C ALA A 150 8.32 1.93 8.65
N ILE A 151 7.44 1.06 8.13
CA ILE A 151 6.36 1.46 7.22
C ILE A 151 5.41 2.45 7.91
N ALA A 152 5.00 2.16 9.14
CA ALA A 152 4.08 3.00 9.90
C ALA A 152 4.69 4.38 10.22
N ALA A 153 5.94 4.43 10.68
CA ALA A 153 6.66 5.67 10.95
C ALA A 153 6.77 6.55 9.69
N ARG A 154 7.01 5.91 8.54
CA ARG A 154 7.10 6.57 7.25
C ARG A 154 5.76 7.13 6.77
N GLU A 155 4.67 6.42 6.97
CA GLU A 155 3.33 6.95 6.67
C GLU A 155 3.02 8.19 7.52
N VAL A 156 3.41 8.18 8.80
CA VAL A 156 3.28 9.34 9.69
C VAL A 156 4.15 10.51 9.20
N ALA A 157 5.41 10.26 8.85
CA ALA A 157 6.33 11.30 8.37
C ALA A 157 5.84 11.98 7.08
N LEU A 158 5.17 11.23 6.20
CA LEU A 158 4.65 11.76 4.93
C LEU A 158 3.26 12.38 5.06
N ALA A 159 2.57 12.20 6.19
CA ALA A 159 1.21 12.72 6.37
C ALA A 159 1.17 14.25 6.28
N GLY A 160 2.14 14.95 6.91
CA GLY A 160 2.28 16.40 6.84
C GLY A 160 2.52 16.90 5.41
N PRO A 161 3.61 16.48 4.75
CA PRO A 161 3.94 16.87 3.37
C PRO A 161 2.80 16.61 2.37
N ILE A 162 2.15 15.45 2.45
CA ILE A 162 1.05 15.10 1.54
C ILE A 162 -0.18 15.98 1.80
N THR A 163 -0.48 16.31 3.06
CA THR A 163 -1.65 17.13 3.39
C THR A 163 -1.49 18.57 2.89
N SER A 164 -0.32 19.18 3.10
CA SER A 164 -0.03 20.53 2.60
C SER A 164 -0.01 20.59 1.07
N ALA A 165 0.60 19.60 0.41
CA ALA A 165 0.61 19.52 -1.05
C ALA A 165 -0.82 19.41 -1.63
N ARG A 166 -1.72 18.67 -0.95
CA ARG A 166 -3.13 18.58 -1.34
C ARG A 166 -3.87 19.91 -1.21
N MET A 167 -3.63 20.67 -0.15
CA MET A 167 -4.26 21.99 0.03
C MET A 167 -3.85 22.94 -1.10
N LEU A 168 -2.57 22.95 -1.45
CA LEU A 168 -2.05 23.77 -2.54
C LEU A 168 -2.60 23.33 -3.91
N ALA A 169 -2.73 22.02 -4.16
CA ALA A 169 -3.27 21.50 -5.42
C ALA A 169 -4.76 21.82 -5.66
N ILE A 170 -5.53 22.10 -4.61
CA ILE A 170 -6.96 22.49 -4.74
C ILE A 170 -7.11 24.00 -4.93
N LEU A 171 -6.12 24.79 -4.51
CA LEU A 171 -6.15 26.25 -4.54
C LEU A 171 -6.50 26.86 -5.92
N PRO A 172 -5.97 26.36 -7.06
CA PRO A 172 -6.33 26.91 -8.38
C PRO A 172 -7.82 26.77 -8.69
N PHE A 173 -8.45 25.68 -8.28
CA PHE A 173 -9.88 25.44 -8.50
C PHE A 173 -10.75 26.38 -7.65
N ILE A 174 -10.35 26.61 -6.40
CA ILE A 174 -11.02 27.58 -5.52
C ILE A 174 -10.90 28.99 -6.10
N GLY A 175 -9.70 29.38 -6.57
CA GLY A 175 -9.48 30.69 -7.21
C GLY A 175 -10.32 30.87 -8.48
N MET A 176 -10.43 29.83 -9.31
CA MET A 176 -11.27 29.83 -10.50
C MET A 176 -12.75 30.03 -10.16
N GLY A 177 -13.25 29.35 -9.12
CA GLY A 177 -14.62 29.50 -8.63
C GLY A 177 -14.89 30.90 -8.08
N LEU A 178 -13.96 31.46 -7.31
CA LEU A 178 -14.08 32.81 -6.76
C LEU A 178 -14.11 33.88 -7.86
N ALA A 179 -13.26 33.75 -8.89
CA ALA A 179 -13.23 34.63 -10.04
C ALA A 179 -14.57 34.60 -10.81
N TYR A 180 -15.14 33.41 -10.99
CA TYR A 180 -16.46 33.26 -11.62
C TYR A 180 -17.57 33.95 -10.82
N VAL A 181 -17.58 33.81 -9.49
CA VAL A 181 -18.55 34.49 -8.60
C VAL A 181 -18.42 36.01 -8.68
N MET A 182 -17.21 36.53 -8.87
CA MET A 182 -16.96 37.96 -9.10
C MET A 182 -17.39 38.47 -10.49
N GLY A 183 -18.01 37.61 -11.31
CA GLY A 183 -18.47 37.97 -12.66
C GLY A 183 -17.36 38.01 -13.70
N VAL A 184 -16.14 37.59 -13.34
CA VAL A 184 -15.10 37.33 -14.34
C VAL A 184 -15.55 36.11 -15.14
N ASN A 185 -15.39 36.13 -16.46
CA ASN A 185 -15.66 34.98 -17.31
C ASN A 185 -14.34 34.27 -17.69
N PRO A 186 -13.70 33.53 -16.78
CA PRO A 186 -12.42 32.89 -17.04
C PRO A 186 -12.54 31.82 -18.13
N LEU A 187 -13.69 31.15 -18.21
CA LEU A 187 -13.98 30.21 -19.31
C LEU A 187 -14.03 30.94 -20.66
N GLY A 188 -14.67 32.11 -20.73
CA GLY A 188 -14.64 32.94 -21.93
C GLY A 188 -13.23 33.42 -22.30
N PHE A 189 -12.39 33.74 -21.30
CA PHE A 189 -11.00 34.18 -21.53
C PHE A 189 -10.10 33.04 -22.03
N PHE A 190 -10.13 31.88 -21.37
CA PHE A 190 -9.31 30.72 -21.73
C PHE A 190 -9.69 30.09 -23.08
N PHE A 191 -10.97 30.16 -23.45
CA PHE A 191 -11.51 29.50 -24.64
C PHE A 191 -11.81 30.48 -25.80
N GLY A 192 -11.81 31.79 -25.55
CA GLY A 192 -12.22 32.82 -26.51
C GLY A 192 -11.09 33.44 -27.34
N GLY A 193 -9.83 33.35 -26.91
CA GLY A 193 -8.70 33.98 -27.61
C GLY A 193 -7.37 33.25 -27.47
N ALA A 194 -6.46 33.46 -28.44
CA ALA A 194 -5.16 32.78 -28.53
C ALA A 194 -4.23 33.07 -27.34
N LEU A 195 -4.29 34.28 -26.78
CA LEU A 195 -3.50 34.67 -25.61
C LEU A 195 -4.01 33.98 -24.33
N GLY A 196 -5.33 33.93 -24.14
CA GLY A 196 -5.93 33.27 -22.99
C GLY A 196 -5.69 31.76 -23.00
N SER A 197 -5.80 31.12 -24.17
CA SER A 197 -5.51 29.69 -24.31
C SER A 197 -4.03 29.37 -24.06
N LEU A 198 -3.09 30.19 -24.54
CA LEU A 198 -1.66 30.01 -24.30
C LEU A 198 -1.35 30.08 -22.79
N VAL A 199 -1.85 31.11 -22.11
CA VAL A 199 -1.66 31.26 -20.65
C VAL A 199 -2.28 30.09 -19.89
N GLY A 200 -3.46 29.63 -20.31
CA GLY A 200 -4.10 28.46 -19.73
C GLY A 200 -3.25 27.19 -19.86
N VAL A 201 -2.74 26.92 -21.06
CA VAL A 201 -1.87 25.76 -21.31
C VAL A 201 -0.58 25.84 -20.48
N VAL A 202 0.03 27.02 -20.37
CA VAL A 202 1.25 27.20 -19.57
C VAL A 202 0.99 26.97 -18.08
N GLY A 203 -0.06 27.59 -17.52
CA GLY A 203 -0.43 27.38 -16.12
C GLY A 203 -0.74 25.91 -15.83
N LEU A 204 -1.39 25.25 -16.77
CA LEU A 204 -1.69 23.83 -16.70
C LEU A 204 -0.45 22.94 -16.68
N ALA A 205 0.51 23.24 -17.55
CA ALA A 205 1.77 22.51 -17.62
C ALA A 205 2.53 22.64 -16.30
N PHE A 206 2.54 23.83 -15.69
CA PHE A 206 3.15 24.06 -14.38
C PHE A 206 2.46 23.27 -13.27
N GLU A 207 1.12 23.23 -13.25
CA GLU A 207 0.36 22.45 -12.27
C GLU A 207 0.67 20.96 -12.38
N ILE A 208 0.61 20.41 -13.59
CA ILE A 208 0.92 19.00 -13.87
C ILE A 208 2.38 18.68 -13.47
N ALA A 209 3.32 19.56 -13.82
CA ALA A 209 4.73 19.39 -13.44
C ALA A 209 4.91 19.35 -11.92
N GLY A 210 4.23 20.25 -11.19
CA GLY A 210 4.24 20.28 -9.73
C GLY A 210 3.70 18.98 -9.11
N VAL A 211 2.56 18.50 -9.58
CA VAL A 211 1.96 17.25 -9.10
C VAL A 211 2.87 16.04 -9.37
N ILE A 212 3.44 15.96 -10.57
CA ILE A 212 4.37 14.89 -10.95
C ILE A 212 5.63 14.94 -10.07
N TRP A 213 6.15 16.14 -9.80
CA TRP A 213 7.33 16.32 -8.96
C TRP A 213 7.09 15.83 -7.52
N VAL A 214 5.98 16.25 -6.91
CA VAL A 214 5.60 15.78 -5.57
C VAL A 214 5.39 14.28 -5.54
N ALA A 215 4.71 13.71 -6.56
CA ALA A 215 4.52 12.26 -6.67
C ALA A 215 5.85 11.51 -6.77
N ARG A 216 6.83 12.06 -7.50
CA ARG A 216 8.19 11.51 -7.61
C ARG A 216 8.94 11.59 -6.29
N LEU A 217 8.90 12.71 -5.57
CA LEU A 217 9.53 12.85 -4.27
C LEU A 217 8.96 11.86 -3.26
N VAL A 218 7.63 11.72 -3.20
CA VAL A 218 6.96 10.74 -2.34
C VAL A 218 7.35 9.33 -2.73
N ARG A 219 7.46 9.02 -4.03
CA ARG A 219 7.86 7.71 -4.53
C ARG A 219 9.31 7.38 -4.18
N ARG A 220 10.25 8.30 -4.39
CA ARG A 220 11.66 8.12 -4.01
C ARG A 220 11.84 7.91 -2.52
N ALA A 221 11.14 8.71 -1.71
CA ALA A 221 11.11 8.48 -0.28
C ALA A 221 10.55 7.09 0.08
N LYS A 222 9.75 6.43 -0.80
CA LYS A 222 9.24 5.04 -0.59
C LYS A 222 10.27 4.00 -0.90
N GLU A 223 11.06 4.25 -1.92
CA GLU A 223 12.08 3.34 -2.43
C GLU A 223 13.35 3.40 -1.58
N GLU A 224 13.72 4.58 -1.04
CA GLU A 224 14.89 4.75 -0.16
C GLU A 224 14.76 4.03 1.20
N GLY A 225 13.55 3.73 1.66
CA GLY A 225 13.34 2.91 2.86
C GLY A 225 13.37 1.40 2.63
N GLN A 226 13.64 0.95 1.40
CA GLN A 226 13.72 -0.47 1.02
C GLN A 226 15.16 -0.94 0.73
N MET A 227 16.15 -0.04 0.77
CA MET A 227 17.57 -0.32 0.60
C MET A 227 18.25 -0.38 1.97
#